data_AF-A0A970ITH6-F1
#
_entry.id   AF-A0A970ITH6-F1
#
_cell.length_a   1.000
_cell.length_b   1.000
_cell.length_c   1.000
_cell.angle_alpha   90.00
_cell.angle_beta   90.00
_cell.angle_gamma   90.00
#
_symmetry.space_group_name_H-M   'P 1'
#
loop_
_entity.id
_entity.type
_entity.pdbx_description
1 polymer ?
#
loop_
_entity_poly.entity_id
_entity_poly.type
_entity_poly.pdbx_seq_one_letter_code
_entity_poly.pdbx_strand_id
1 'polypeptide(L)' 'MESIKITKNEYEQRLDRFLRKLLKEYPLSDIYKFIRKGIVKVNGKKVKENYELQLNDVVNIYLNFDLKKEYNKSFE' A
#
# COMPACT_ATOMS: atom_id res chain seq x y z
N MET A 1 2.12 7.89 -9.53
CA MET A 1 1.70 8.13 -8.13
C MET A 1 0.19 7.99 -8.11
N GLU A 2 -0.32 7.08 -7.30
CA GLU A 2 -1.77 6.90 -7.12
C GLU A 2 -2.15 7.31 -5.70
N SER A 3 -3.30 7.96 -5.55
CA SER A 3 -3.82 8.40 -4.26
C SER A 3 -5.24 7.88 -4.08
N ILE A 4 -5.48 7.17 -2.98
CA ILE A 4 -6.77 6.56 -2.68
C ILE A 4 -7.29 7.15 -1.39
N LYS A 5 -8.53 7.64 -1.42
CA LYS A 5 -9.19 8.18 -0.24
C LYS A 5 -9.99 7.08 0.46
N ILE A 6 -9.76 6.93 1.76
CA ILE A 6 -10.45 5.95 2.59
C ILE A 6 -11.90 6.39 2.82
N THR A 7 -12.82 5.47 2.50
CA THR A 7 -14.27 5.66 2.62
C THR A 7 -14.82 4.91 3.84
N LYS A 8 -16.12 5.08 4.12
CA LYS A 8 -16.83 4.41 5.23
C LYS A 8 -16.88 2.87 5.13
N ASN A 9 -16.41 2.24 4.06
CA ASN A 9 -16.31 0.77 4.04
C ASN A 9 -14.91 0.28 4.39
N GLU A 10 -13.96 1.20 4.46
CA GLU A 10 -12.52 0.91 4.54
C GLU A 10 -11.86 1.57 5.75
N TYR A 11 -12.60 2.40 6.48
CA TYR A 11 -12.18 2.94 7.77
C TYR A 11 -12.10 1.82 8.82
N GLU A 12 -11.24 2.00 9.82
CA GLU A 12 -10.90 1.03 10.87
C GLU A 12 -10.25 -0.28 10.39
N GLN A 13 -9.89 -0.39 9.10
CA GLN A 13 -9.08 -1.50 8.63
C GLN A 13 -7.59 -1.18 8.76
N ARG A 14 -6.80 -2.20 9.11
CA ARG A 14 -5.34 -2.09 9.11
C ARG A 14 -4.81 -1.80 7.70
N LEU A 15 -3.79 -0.97 7.61
CA LEU A 15 -3.13 -0.60 6.35
C LEU A 15 -2.64 -1.84 5.60
N ASP A 16 -2.07 -2.82 6.27
CA ASP A 16 -1.64 -4.08 5.64
C ASP A 16 -2.79 -4.82 4.94
N ARG A 17 -3.99 -4.85 5.55
CA ARG A 17 -5.18 -5.49 4.97
C ARG A 17 -5.69 -4.71 3.77
N PHE A 18 -5.71 -3.38 3.86
CA PHE A 18 -6.09 -2.52 2.75
C PHE A 18 -5.15 -2.71 1.56
N LEU A 19 -3.83 -2.63 1.80
CA LEU A 19 -2.82 -2.82 0.77
C LEU A 19 -2.87 -4.22 0.18
N ARG A 20 -3.19 -5.25 0.97
CA ARG A 20 -3.34 -6.62 0.46
C ARG A 20 -4.55 -6.78 -0.47
N LYS A 21 -5.63 -6.02 -0.25
CA LYS A 21 -6.79 -6.00 -1.18
C LYS A 21 -6.48 -5.23 -2.46
N LEU A 22 -5.65 -4.19 -2.36
CA LEU A 22 -5.29 -3.33 -3.49
C LEU A 22 -4.17 -3.95 -4.35
N LEU A 23 -3.12 -4.45 -3.69
CA LEU A 23 -1.93 -5.04 -4.27
C LEU A 23 -2.01 -6.58 -4.24
N LYS A 24 -3.13 -7.15 -4.70
CA LYS A 24 -3.35 -8.61 -4.70
C LYS A 24 -2.29 -9.37 -5.50
N GLU A 25 -1.71 -8.69 -6.49
CA GLU A 25 -0.65 -9.23 -7.32
C GLU A 25 0.67 -9.40 -6.55
N TYR A 26 0.86 -8.72 -5.42
CA TYR A 26 2.11 -8.74 -4.65
C TYR A 26 1.99 -9.59 -3.38
N PRO A 27 3.05 -10.34 -3.01
CA PRO A 27 3.07 -11.08 -1.76
C PRO A 27 3.16 -10.12 -0.57
N LEU A 28 2.67 -10.57 0.58
CA LEU A 28 2.63 -9.78 1.81
C LEU A 28 4.03 -9.25 2.21
N SER A 29 5.08 -10.04 1.97
CA SER A 29 6.47 -9.65 2.21
C SER A 29 6.89 -8.40 1.42
N ASP A 30 6.46 -8.26 0.17
CA ASP A 30 6.79 -7.09 -0.66
C ASP A 30 5.95 -5.88 -0.28
N ILE A 31 4.69 -6.08 0.09
CA ILE A 31 3.86 -5.02 0.67
C ILE A 31 4.54 -4.42 1.90
N TYR A 32 5.08 -5.25 2.81
CA TYR A 32 5.86 -4.77 3.95
C TYR A 32 7.13 -4.02 3.52
N LYS A 33 7.85 -4.50 2.48
CA LYS A 33 9.00 -3.77 1.94
C LYS A 33 8.59 -2.39 1.41
N PHE A 34 7.43 -2.26 0.75
CA PHE A 34 6.95 -1.00 0.21
C PHE A 34 6.64 0.01 1.32
N ILE A 35 6.01 -0.45 2.41
CA ILE A 35 5.75 0.37 3.60
C ILE A 35 7.08 0.84 4.21
N ARG A 36 8.03 -0.07 4.42
CA ARG A 36 9.36 0.25 4.99
C ARG A 36 10.15 1.22 4.11
N LYS A 37 10.20 0.99 2.81
CA LYS A 37 10.85 1.88 1.83
C LYS A 37 10.17 3.25 1.77
N GLY A 38 8.91 3.37 2.17
CA GLY A 38 8.13 4.61 2.11
C GLY A 38 7.47 4.86 0.76
N ILE A 39 7.30 3.78 0.00
CA ILE A 39 6.56 3.75 -1.26
C ILE A 39 5.07 3.93 -0.96
N VAL A 40 4.61 3.45 0.19
CA VAL A 40 3.26 3.75 0.71
C VAL A 40 3.37 4.81 1.79
N LYS A 41 2.55 5.85 1.69
CA LYS A 41 2.40 6.91 2.69
C LYS A 41 0.92 7.13 2.96
N VAL A 42 0.59 7.50 4.19
CA VAL A 42 -0.77 7.90 4.56
C VAL A 42 -0.73 9.36 4.96
N ASN A 43 -1.57 10.19 4.34
CA ASN A 43 -1.58 11.64 4.50
C ASN A 43 -0.19 12.27 4.30
N GLY A 44 0.59 11.75 3.34
CA GLY A 44 1.95 12.19 3.07
C GLY A 44 3.02 11.73 4.08
N LYS A 45 2.66 10.99 5.14
CA LYS A 45 3.58 10.48 6.17
C LYS A 45 3.86 8.99 6.01
N LYS A 46 5.07 8.56 6.37
CA LYS A 46 5.36 7.12 6.53
C LYS A 46 4.62 6.62 7.77
N VAL A 47 3.87 5.54 7.60
CA VAL A 47 3.15 4.87 8.69
C VAL A 47 3.57 3.42 8.75
N LYS A 48 3.31 2.76 9.87
CA LYS A 48 3.57 1.33 10.05
C LYS A 48 2.48 0.49 9.41
N GLU A 49 2.78 -0.77 9.14
CA GLU A 49 1.80 -1.72 8.60
C GLU A 49 0.54 -1.90 9.46
N ASN A 50 0.69 -1.78 10.78
CA ASN A 50 -0.39 -1.95 11.74
C ASN A 50 -1.24 -0.69 11.92
N TYR A 51 -0.99 0.37 11.14
CA TYR A 51 -1.77 1.59 11.20
C TYR A 51 -3.23 1.33 10.84
N GLU A 52 -4.15 1.79 11.68
CA GLU A 52 -5.59 1.68 11.46
C GLU A 52 -6.07 2.89 10.67
N LEU A 53 -6.54 2.63 9.44
CA LEU A 53 -6.96 3.66 8.51
C LEU A 53 -8.18 4.40 9.05
N GLN A 54 -8.13 5.73 9.03
CA GLN A 54 -9.21 6.58 9.47
C GLN A 54 -10.06 7.07 8.29
N LEU A 55 -11.31 7.42 8.56
CA LEU A 55 -12.18 7.99 7.55
C LEU A 55 -11.58 9.31 7.04
N ASN A 56 -11.54 9.47 5.71
CA ASN A 56 -10.87 10.56 5.00
C ASN A 56 -9.33 10.51 4.96
N ASP A 57 -8.69 9.46 5.47
CA ASP A 57 -7.27 9.27 5.20
C ASP A 57 -7.01 9.14 3.69
N VAL A 58 -5.87 9.64 3.25
CA VAL A 58 -5.41 9.54 1.87
C VAL A 58 -4.17 8.66 1.82
N VAL A 59 -4.29 7.48 1.21
CA VAL A 59 -3.17 6.56 0.99
C VAL A 59 -2.52 6.90 -0.34
N ASN A 60 -1.27 7.33 -0.30
CA ASN A 60 -0.44 7.61 -1.46
C ASN A 60 0.49 6.44 -1.73
N ILE A 61 0.48 5.94 -2.97
CA ILE A 61 1.30 4.83 -3.42
C ILE A 61 2.19 5.32 -4.57
N TYR A 62 3.49 5.21 -4.34
CA TYR A 62 4.56 5.64 -5.25
C TYR A 62 5.23 4.42 -5.91
N LEU A 63 4.44 3.43 -6.36
CA LEU A 63 4.98 2.28 -7.08
C LEU A 63 5.56 2.77 -8.41
N ASN A 64 6.87 2.59 -8.58
CA ASN A 64 7.54 2.84 -9.85
C ASN A 64 7.31 1.65 -10.79
N PHE A 65 7.21 1.90 -12.09
CA PHE A 65 6.96 0.85 -13.10
C PHE A 65 8.01 -0.28 -13.06
N ASP A 66 9.25 0.03 -12.67
CA ASP A 66 10.33 -0.95 -12.46
C ASP A 66 9.99 -2.04 -11.44
N LEU A 67 9.30 -1.71 -10.34
CA LEU A 67 8.89 -2.72 -9.34
C LEU A 67 7.85 -3.69 -9.91
N LYS A 68 7.01 -3.21 -10.83
CA LYS A 68 6.01 -4.01 -11.54
C LYS A 68 6.70 -4.96 -12.54
N LYS A 69 7.80 -4.51 -13.17
CA LYS A 69 8.62 -5.29 -14.10
C LYS A 69 9.44 -6.37 -13.39
N GLU A 70 10.06 -6.04 -12.26
CA GLU A 70 10.88 -6.97 -11.45
C GLU A 70 10.04 -8.11 -10.85
N TYR A 71 8.77 -7.83 -10.50
CA TYR A 71 7.82 -8.84 -10.05
C TYR A 71 7.37 -9.79 -11.18
N ASN A 72 7.00 -9.26 -12.35
CA ASN A 72 6.62 -10.10 -13.50
C ASN A 72 7.77 -10.99 -13.97
N LYS A 73 9.03 -10.52 -13.87
CA LYS A 73 10.22 -11.29 -14.22
C LYS A 73 10.52 -12.49 -13.30
N SER A 74 9.95 -12.52 -12.10
CA SER A 74 10.18 -13.61 -11.13
C SER A 74 9.22 -14.79 -11.32
N PHE A 75 8.24 -14.66 -12.23
CA PHE A 75 7.26 -15.69 -12.58
C PHE A 75 7.42 -16.19 -14.03
N GLU A 76 8.49 -15.82 -14.72
CA GLU A 76 8.93 -16.42 -16.00
C GLU A 76 10.11 -17.38 -15.80
#